data_AF-A0A7K0KJH1-F1
#
_entry.id   AF-A0A7K0KJH1-F1
#
_cell.length_a   1.000
_cell.length_b   1.000
_cell.length_c   1.000
_cell.angle_alpha   90.00
_cell.angle_beta   90.00
_cell.angle_gamma   90.00
#
_symmetry.space_group_name_H-M   'P 1'
#
loop_
_entity.id
_entity.type
_entity.pdbx_description
1 polymer ?
#
loop_
_entity_poly.entity_id
_entity_poly.type
_entity_poly.pdbx_seq_one_letter_code
_entity_poly.pdbx_strand_id
1 'polypeptide(L)'
;MRRERYFEEDFNGFVEGLINSSRLEGKEAGIAKQMLDKGYDSLSEKQKFVFDRAIENNTVDECKFCGADIPWGEMLAALDNEGYCGHCQHMMEKMNEE
;
A
#
# COMPACT_ATOMS: atom_id res chain seq x y z
N MET A 1 -3.57 -10.17 3.09
CA MET A 1 -3.00 -9.19 4.05
C MET A 1 -3.66 -9.29 5.43
N ARG A 2 -2.93 -8.98 6.51
CA ARG A 2 -3.46 -8.87 7.89
C ARG A 2 -4.20 -7.53 8.08
N ARG A 3 -5.47 -7.54 8.49
CA ARG A 3 -6.29 -6.30 8.65
C ARG A 3 -5.81 -5.40 9.77
N GLU A 4 -5.11 -5.96 10.75
CA GLU A 4 -4.51 -5.24 11.86
C GLU A 4 -3.56 -4.14 11.36
N ARG A 5 -2.98 -4.34 10.16
CA ARG A 5 -2.08 -3.37 9.52
C ARG A 5 -2.76 -2.06 9.15
N TYR A 6 -4.10 -2.02 9.03
CA TYR A 6 -4.82 -0.78 8.71
C TYR A 6 -4.77 0.26 9.84
N PHE A 7 -4.34 -0.17 11.02
CA PHE A 7 -4.16 0.70 12.19
C PHE A 7 -2.68 1.04 12.45
N GLU A 8 -1.76 0.58 11.59
CA GLU A 8 -0.35 0.93 11.66
C GLU A 8 -0.13 2.38 11.19
N GLU A 9 1.00 2.96 11.60
CA GLU A 9 1.43 4.27 11.13
C GLU A 9 1.55 4.31 9.60
N ASP A 10 1.31 5.49 9.03
CA ASP A 10 1.37 5.77 7.59
C ASP A 10 0.37 5.04 6.69
N PHE A 11 -0.49 4.15 7.21
CA PHE A 11 -1.50 3.48 6.39
C PHE A 11 -2.42 4.48 5.66
N ASN A 12 -2.91 5.49 6.36
CA ASN A 12 -3.75 6.53 5.73
C ASN A 12 -2.99 7.29 4.63
N GLY A 13 -1.72 7.62 4.85
CA GLY A 13 -0.87 8.26 3.84
C GLY A 13 -0.67 7.37 2.60
N PHE A 14 -0.51 6.06 2.81
CA PHE A 14 -0.49 5.09 1.73
C PHE A 14 -1.80 5.09 0.92
N VAL A 15 -2.96 5.03 1.59
CA VAL A 15 -4.28 5.07 0.90
C VAL A 15 -4.49 6.38 0.13
N GLU A 16 -4.10 7.52 0.71
CA GLU A 16 -4.11 8.81 0.00
C GLU A 16 -3.21 8.78 -1.24
N GLY A 17 -2.00 8.23 -1.12
CA GLY A 17 -1.08 8.11 -2.23
C GLY A 17 -1.63 7.23 -3.36
N LEU A 18 -2.32 6.13 -3.05
CA LEU A 18 -3.00 5.30 -4.06
C LEU A 18 -4.08 6.07 -4.85
N ILE A 19 -4.82 6.96 -4.18
CA ILE A 19 -5.81 7.82 -4.84
C ILE A 19 -5.09 8.85 -5.71
N ASN A 20 -4.06 9.51 -5.19
CA ASN A 20 -3.34 10.58 -5.87
C ASN A 20 -2.54 10.07 -7.09
N SER A 21 -2.09 8.81 -7.05
CA SER A 21 -1.37 8.17 -8.16
C SER A 21 -2.30 7.46 -9.15
N SER A 22 -3.63 7.66 -9.08
CA SER A 22 -4.61 6.96 -9.93
C SER A 22 -4.53 5.42 -9.86
N ARG A 23 -3.99 4.85 -8.78
CA ARG A 23 -3.99 3.39 -8.56
C ARG A 23 -5.34 2.89 -8.08
N LEU A 24 -6.09 3.75 -7.37
CA LEU A 24 -7.50 3.56 -7.07
C LEU A 24 -8.33 4.57 -7.84
N GLU A 25 -9.32 4.09 -8.60
CA GLU A 25 -10.20 4.93 -9.41
C GLU A 25 -11.68 4.56 -9.23
N GLY A 26 -12.56 5.45 -9.69
CA GLY A 26 -14.00 5.23 -9.69
C GLY A 26 -14.55 4.83 -8.31
N LYS A 27 -15.11 3.62 -8.24
CA LYS A 27 -15.72 3.09 -7.01
C LYS A 27 -14.70 2.86 -5.89
N GLU A 28 -13.50 2.39 -6.22
CA GLU A 28 -12.46 2.09 -5.21
C GLU A 28 -11.97 3.37 -4.56
N ALA A 29 -11.67 4.40 -5.36
CA ALA A 29 -11.32 5.73 -4.86
C ALA A 29 -12.40 6.34 -3.95
N GLY A 30 -13.67 6.18 -4.31
CA GLY A 30 -14.78 6.67 -3.49
C GLY A 30 -14.86 5.98 -2.12
N ILE A 31 -14.66 4.66 -2.08
CA ILE A 31 -14.65 3.89 -0.84
C ILE A 31 -13.42 4.25 0.00
N ALA A 32 -12.25 4.38 -0.62
CA ALA A 32 -11.02 4.78 0.06
C ALA A 32 -11.14 6.17 0.70
N LYS A 33 -11.76 7.15 0.01
CA LYS A 33 -12.06 8.46 0.59
C LYS A 33 -13.01 8.37 1.80
N GLN A 34 -14.03 7.51 1.75
CA GLN A 34 -14.91 7.29 2.90
C GLN A 34 -14.14 6.64 4.07
N MET A 35 -13.25 5.69 3.79
CA MET A 35 -12.39 5.06 4.80
C MET A 35 -11.52 6.11 5.50
N LEU A 36 -10.87 6.99 4.73
CA LEU A 36 -10.04 8.07 5.25
C LEU A 36 -10.82 9.08 6.11
N ASP A 37 -12.05 9.42 5.70
CA ASP A 37 -12.89 10.41 6.40
C ASP A 37 -13.52 9.87 7.69
N LYS A 38 -13.96 8.60 7.68
CA LYS A 38 -14.83 8.04 8.74
C LYS A 38 -14.30 6.76 9.38
N GLY A 39 -13.14 6.28 8.95
CA GLY A 39 -12.54 5.03 9.39
C GLY A 39 -13.12 3.79 8.68
N TYR A 40 -12.36 2.70 8.75
CA TYR A 40 -12.70 1.41 8.14
C TYR A 40 -14.03 0.81 8.61
N ASP A 41 -14.37 0.99 9.88
CA ASP A 41 -15.63 0.48 10.45
C ASP A 41 -16.88 1.19 9.93
N SER A 42 -16.73 2.36 9.30
CA SER A 42 -17.84 3.06 8.65
C SER A 42 -18.26 2.42 7.33
N LEU A 43 -17.45 1.50 6.78
CA LEU A 43 -17.71 0.82 5.53
C LEU A 43 -18.70 -0.32 5.74
N SER A 44 -19.65 -0.49 4.82
CA SER A 44 -20.46 -1.72 4.76
C SER A 44 -19.60 -2.93 4.41
N GLU A 45 -20.06 -4.15 4.71
CA GLU A 45 -19.32 -5.38 4.40
C GLU A 45 -18.95 -5.52 2.91
N LYS A 46 -19.82 -5.07 2.01
CA LYS A 46 -19.51 -5.04 0.56
C LYS A 46 -18.44 -4.02 0.21
N GLN A 47 -18.40 -2.88 0.92
CA GLN A 47 -17.37 -1.87 0.72
C GLN A 47 -16.04 -2.33 1.29
N LYS A 48 -16.03 -2.95 2.49
CA LYS A 48 -14.84 -3.58 3.07
C LYS A 48 -14.23 -4.61 2.12
N PHE A 49 -15.05 -5.51 1.57
CA PHE A 49 -14.55 -6.48 0.59
C PHE A 49 -13.87 -5.84 -0.63
N VAL A 50 -14.46 -4.76 -1.18
CA VAL A 50 -13.85 -4.03 -2.32
C VAL A 50 -12.57 -3.31 -1.87
N PHE A 51 -12.61 -2.66 -0.72
CA PHE A 51 -11.47 -1.95 -0.16
C PHE A 51 -10.30 -2.89 0.13
N ASP A 52 -10.53 -3.95 0.89
CA ASP A 52 -9.52 -4.95 1.26
C ASP A 52 -8.82 -5.50 0.01
N ARG A 53 -9.61 -5.89 -1.00
CA ARG A 53 -9.08 -6.40 -2.27
C ARG A 53 -8.27 -5.34 -3.03
N ALA A 54 -8.72 -4.10 -3.02
CA ALA A 54 -8.02 -3.01 -3.68
C ALA A 54 -6.67 -2.70 -3.01
N ILE A 55 -6.62 -2.76 -1.68
CA ILE A 55 -5.39 -2.65 -0.91
C ILE A 55 -4.47 -3.84 -1.20
N GLU A 56 -4.96 -5.08 -1.11
CA GLU A 56 -4.16 -6.28 -1.42
C GLU A 56 -3.53 -6.25 -2.82
N ASN A 57 -4.28 -5.81 -3.83
CA ASN A 57 -3.78 -5.67 -5.20
C ASN A 57 -2.70 -4.59 -5.36
N ASN A 58 -2.59 -3.67 -4.41
CA ASN A 58 -1.64 -2.56 -4.43
C ASN A 58 -0.62 -2.67 -3.29
N THR A 59 -0.28 -3.88 -2.87
CA THR A 59 0.70 -4.08 -1.79
C THR A 59 1.67 -5.19 -2.08
N VAL A 60 2.86 -5.04 -1.50
CA VAL A 60 3.91 -6.04 -1.46
C VAL A 60 4.14 -6.38 0.00
N ASP A 61 3.78 -7.60 0.41
CA ASP A 61 3.83 -8.00 1.82
C ASP A 61 5.28 -7.95 2.37
N GLU A 62 6.23 -8.53 1.64
CA GLU A 62 7.63 -8.64 2.02
C GLU A 62 8.55 -8.22 0.87
N CYS A 63 9.70 -7.62 1.20
CA CYS A 63 10.75 -7.29 0.24
C CYS A 63 11.24 -8.56 -0.46
N LYS A 64 11.24 -8.57 -1.79
CA LYS A 64 11.63 -9.74 -2.59
C LYS A 64 13.09 -10.18 -2.41
N PHE A 65 13.97 -9.29 -1.92
CA PHE A 65 15.38 -9.60 -1.74
C PHE A 65 15.70 -10.05 -0.30
N CYS A 66 15.32 -9.26 0.70
CA CYS A 66 15.66 -9.54 2.09
C CYS A 66 14.55 -10.22 2.91
N GLY A 67 13.33 -10.35 2.37
CA GLY A 67 12.18 -10.96 3.05
C GLY A 67 11.61 -10.16 4.22
N ALA A 68 12.03 -8.92 4.43
CA ALA A 68 11.49 -8.08 5.49
C ALA A 68 10.11 -7.50 5.11
N ASP A 69 9.20 -7.39 6.08
CA ASP A 69 7.92 -6.69 5.93
C ASP A 69 8.14 -5.26 5.42
N ILE A 70 7.37 -4.84 4.40
CA ILE A 70 7.47 -3.48 3.87
C ILE A 70 6.56 -2.53 4.69
N PRO A 71 7.11 -1.47 5.31
CA PRO A 71 6.32 -0.45 6.01
C PRO A 71 5.38 0.30 5.06
N TRP A 72 4.25 0.81 5.56
CA TRP A 72 3.28 1.54 4.73
C TRP A 72 3.88 2.78 4.06
N GLY A 73 4.72 3.54 4.77
CA GLY A 73 5.41 4.70 4.22
C GLY A 73 6.34 4.38 3.04
N GLU A 74 6.80 3.14 2.91
CA GLU A 74 7.64 2.68 1.78
C GLU A 74 6.84 1.94 0.70
N MET A 75 5.59 1.55 0.98
CA MET A 75 4.83 0.63 0.14
C MET A 75 4.63 1.13 -1.29
N LEU A 76 4.35 2.42 -1.49
CA LEU A 76 4.23 2.99 -2.85
C LEU A 76 5.55 2.91 -3.61
N ALA A 77 6.66 3.26 -2.97
CA ALA A 77 7.98 3.13 -3.59
C ALA A 77 8.30 1.66 -3.89
N ALA A 78 7.94 0.74 -3.01
CA ALA A 78 8.13 -0.69 -3.23
C ALA A 78 7.33 -1.21 -4.44
N LEU A 79 6.12 -0.70 -4.69
CA LEU A 79 5.35 -1.06 -5.90
C LEU A 79 6.08 -0.62 -7.19
N ASP A 80 6.77 0.51 -7.15
CA ASP A 80 7.52 1.05 -8.28
C ASP A 80 8.91 0.38 -8.42
N ASN A 81 9.49 -0.06 -7.31
CA ASN A 81 10.81 -0.69 -7.20
C ASN A 81 10.75 -2.22 -7.33
N GLU A 82 9.86 -2.74 -8.18
CA GLU A 82 9.69 -4.18 -8.42
C GLU A 82 9.39 -5.04 -7.17
N GLY A 83 9.04 -4.44 -6.03
CA GLY A 83 8.82 -5.11 -4.75
C GLY A 83 10.04 -5.13 -3.82
N TYR A 84 11.02 -4.25 -4.02
CA TYR A 84 12.14 -4.07 -3.10
C TYR A 84 11.85 -2.97 -2.06
N CYS A 85 12.27 -3.19 -0.81
CA CYS A 85 12.30 -2.11 0.18
C CYS A 85 13.36 -1.07 -0.17
N GLY A 86 13.28 0.13 0.42
CA GLY A 86 14.16 1.24 0.08
C GLY A 86 15.64 0.91 0.23
N HIS A 87 16.01 0.13 1.26
CA HIS A 87 17.40 -0.31 1.45
C HIS A 87 17.88 -1.24 0.33
N CYS A 88 17.09 -2.25 -0.04
CA CYS A 88 17.48 -3.20 -1.07
C CYS A 88 17.51 -2.55 -2.45
N GLN A 89 16.57 -1.65 -2.74
CA GLN A 89 16.57 -0.88 -3.98
C GLN A 89 17.88 -0.08 -4.12
N HIS A 90 18.26 0.68 -3.08
CA HIS A 90 19.49 1.48 -3.10
C HIS A 90 20.75 0.63 -3.27
N MET A 91 20.78 -0.57 -2.68
CA MET A 91 21.90 -1.51 -2.86
C MET A 91 21.97 -2.03 -4.30
N MET A 92 20.83 -2.38 -4.90
CA MET A 92 20.76 -2.88 -6.27
C MET A 92 21.14 -1.81 -7.31
N GLU A 93 20.71 -0.56 -7.11
CA GLU A 93 21.08 0.56 -7.96
C GLU A 93 22.59 0.76 -8.01
N LYS A 94 23.26 0.75 -6.85
CA LYS A 94 24.72 0.86 -6.77
C LYS A 94 25.46 -0.28 -7.47
N MET A 95 24.95 -1.51 -7.36
CA MET A 95 25.56 -2.67 -8.02
C MET A 95 25.42 -2.62 -9.55
N ASN A 96 24.42 -1.92 -10.08
CA ASN A 96 24.20 -1.77 -11.52
C ASN A 96 24.99 -0.60 -12.14
N GLU A 97 25.49 0.32 -11.32
CA GLU A 97 26.33 1.46 -11.75
C GLU A 97 27.83 1.11 -11.81
N GLU A 98 28.22 -0.07 -11.32
CA GLU A 98 29.58 -0.63 -11.39
C GLU A 98 29.77 -1.57 -12.59
#